data_AF-A0A7S0BPG0-F1
#
_entry.id   AF-A0A7S0BPG0-F1
#
_cell.length_a   1.000
_cell.length_b   1.000
_cell.length_c   1.000
_cell.angle_alpha   90.00
_cell.angle_beta   90.00
_cell.angle_gamma   90.00
#
_symmetry.space_group_name_H-M   'P 1'
#
loop_
_entity.id
_entity.type
_entity.pdbx_description
1 polymer ?
#
loop_
_entity_poly.entity_id
_entity_poly.type
_entity_poly.pdbx_seq_one_letter_code
_entity_poly.pdbx_strand_id
1 'polypeptide(L)'
;VLGDSDAILKYIEEKFPDPPLLVEDATASEAIAPVFGGFAGFVKNKDTEKEEELKAAFETALEGLDAHLKEHGPYVCGEALSTLDFNLAPKLWHAKHALAHYKEYEFPERFDSVNKYMDTIFSSDVFKKTLYAPETVVWGWSKFFK
;
A
#
# COMPACT_ATOMS: atom_id res chain seq x y z
N VAL A 1 23.21 -11.87 -10.91
CA VAL A 1 21.75 -11.66 -10.86
C VAL A 1 21.46 -10.98 -9.54
N LEU A 2 20.74 -9.85 -9.56
CA LEU A 2 20.20 -9.23 -8.35
C LEU A 2 18.82 -9.86 -8.10
N GLY A 3 18.59 -10.38 -6.89
CA GLY A 3 17.33 -11.06 -6.54
C GLY A 3 16.54 -10.39 -5.41
N ASP A 4 17.13 -9.39 -4.77
CA ASP A 4 16.52 -8.61 -3.69
C ASP A 4 15.92 -7.32 -4.26
N SER A 5 14.68 -7.00 -3.88
CA SER A 5 13.95 -5.85 -4.45
C SER A 5 14.63 -4.52 -4.14
N ASP A 6 15.21 -4.38 -2.94
CA ASP A 6 15.84 -3.13 -2.51
C ASP A 6 17.19 -2.96 -3.20
N ALA A 7 17.94 -4.04 -3.39
CA ALA A 7 19.15 -4.04 -4.19
C ALA A 7 18.88 -3.73 -5.66
N ILE A 8 17.79 -4.26 -6.23
CA ILE A 8 17.37 -3.92 -7.60
C ILE A 8 17.00 -2.45 -7.69
N LEU A 9 16.24 -1.92 -6.73
CA LEU A 9 15.85 -0.51 -6.71
C LEU A 9 17.08 0.40 -6.66
N LYS A 10 18.01 0.17 -5.73
CA LYS A 10 19.26 0.93 -5.63
C LYS A 10 20.05 0.90 -6.93
N TYR A 11 20.16 -0.27 -7.55
CA TYR A 11 20.83 -0.42 -8.84
C TYR A 11 20.15 0.40 -9.95
N ILE A 12 18.81 0.41 -10.00
CA ILE A 12 18.05 1.20 -10.99
C ILE A 12 18.34 2.69 -10.81
N GLU A 13 18.26 3.21 -9.58
CA GLU A 13 18.52 4.64 -9.28
C GLU A 13 19.97 5.05 -9.58
N GLU A 14 20.94 4.17 -9.29
CA GLU A 14 22.35 4.42 -9.64
C GLU A 14 22.61 4.44 -11.16
N LYS A 15 21.87 3.62 -11.92
CA LYS A 15 22.05 3.49 -13.38
C LYS A 15 21.21 4.45 -14.19
N PHE A 16 20.06 4.85 -13.68
CA PHE A 16 19.07 5.71 -14.35
C PHE A 16 18.61 6.81 -13.38
N PRO A 17 19.49 7.77 -13.04
CA PRO A 17 19.23 8.75 -11.97
C PRO A 17 18.25 9.89 -12.35
N ASP A 18 17.74 9.91 -13.58
CA ASP A 18 16.86 10.98 -14.08
C ASP A 18 15.57 10.38 -14.69
N PRO A 19 14.38 10.67 -14.14
CA PRO A 19 14.16 11.46 -12.92
C PRO A 19 14.59 10.72 -11.65
N PRO A 20 15.02 11.43 -10.59
CA PRO A 20 15.29 10.80 -9.30
C PRO A 20 13.95 10.39 -8.66
N LEU A 21 13.79 9.10 -8.35
CA LEU A 21 12.57 8.58 -7.72
C LEU A 21 12.82 8.22 -6.26
N LEU A 22 14.07 7.93 -5.88
CA LEU A 22 14.44 7.68 -4.50
C LEU A 22 14.42 8.98 -3.71
N VAL A 23 13.50 9.05 -2.74
CA VAL A 23 13.43 10.12 -1.75
C VAL A 23 13.75 9.54 -0.39
N GLU A 24 14.80 10.05 0.25
CA GLU A 24 15.14 9.71 1.62
C GLU A 24 14.30 10.55 2.59
N ASP A 25 13.09 10.06 2.87
CA ASP A 25 12.17 10.67 3.84
C ASP A 25 11.79 9.65 4.91
N ALA A 26 12.37 9.82 6.10
CA ALA A 26 12.14 8.93 7.23
C ALA A 26 10.69 9.01 7.73
N THR A 27 10.10 10.21 7.77
CA THR A 27 8.72 10.42 8.21
C THR A 27 7.73 9.73 7.28
N ALA A 28 7.92 9.90 5.96
CA ALA A 28 7.10 9.24 4.96
C ALA A 28 7.27 7.71 5.00
N SER A 29 8.50 7.23 5.20
CA SER A 29 8.79 5.80 5.34
C SER A 29 8.11 5.19 6.57
N GLU A 30 8.15 5.89 7.70
CA GLU A 30 7.48 5.48 8.94
C GLU A 30 5.95 5.46 8.79
N ALA A 31 5.37 6.41 8.05
CA ALA A 31 3.92 6.46 7.80
C ALA A 31 3.41 5.27 6.98
N ILE A 32 4.16 4.81 5.97
CA ILE A 32 3.71 3.71 5.09
C ILE A 32 4.04 2.31 5.61
N ALA A 33 5.05 2.18 6.49
CA ALA A 33 5.57 0.89 6.92
C ALA A 33 4.53 -0.03 7.60
N PRO A 34 3.65 0.46 8.50
CA PRO A 34 2.70 -0.40 9.21
C PRO A 34 1.57 -0.97 8.34
N VAL A 35 1.26 -0.32 7.21
CA VAL A 35 0.06 -0.58 6.40
C VAL A 35 -0.03 -2.05 5.96
N PHE A 36 1.06 -2.59 5.41
CA PHE A 36 1.04 -3.98 4.92
C PHE A 36 1.03 -5.00 6.05
N GLY A 37 1.68 -4.71 7.18
CA GLY A 37 1.65 -5.58 8.35
C GLY A 37 0.24 -5.68 8.92
N GLY A 38 -0.43 -4.53 9.10
CA GLY A 38 -1.82 -4.46 9.54
C GLY A 38 -2.76 -5.20 8.58
N PHE A 39 -2.67 -4.93 7.28
CA PHE A 39 -3.45 -5.64 6.27
C PHE A 39 -3.20 -7.16 6.30
N ALA A 40 -1.94 -7.59 6.31
CA ALA A 40 -1.59 -9.00 6.25
C ALA A 40 -2.03 -9.76 7.52
N GLY A 41 -2.00 -9.10 8.68
CA GLY A 41 -2.54 -9.63 9.93
C GLY A 41 -4.06 -9.77 9.86
N PHE A 42 -4.75 -8.71 9.43
CA PHE A 42 -6.21 -8.70 9.35
C PHE A 42 -6.74 -9.70 8.32
N VAL A 43 -6.25 -9.68 7.08
CA VAL A 43 -6.77 -10.54 6.01
C VAL A 43 -6.60 -12.03 6.34
N LYS A 44 -5.46 -12.44 6.91
CA LYS A 44 -5.19 -13.86 7.22
C LYS A 44 -5.92 -14.36 8.47
N ASN A 45 -6.57 -13.47 9.23
CA ASN A 45 -7.19 -13.84 10.48
C ASN A 45 -8.37 -14.80 10.26
N LYS A 46 -8.38 -15.90 11.02
CA LYS A 46 -9.50 -16.85 11.11
C LYS A 46 -10.12 -16.90 12.51
N ASP A 47 -9.52 -16.20 13.46
CA ASP A 47 -9.92 -16.18 14.86
C ASP A 47 -10.93 -15.04 15.10
N THR A 48 -12.20 -15.39 15.29
CA THR A 48 -13.26 -14.41 15.50
C THR A 48 -13.06 -13.54 16.74
N GLU A 49 -12.32 -14.02 17.75
CA GLU A 49 -12.03 -13.25 18.95
C GLU A 49 -11.02 -12.11 18.68
N LYS A 50 -10.19 -12.24 17.64
CA LYS A 50 -9.17 -11.26 17.24
C LYS A 50 -9.60 -10.35 16.11
N GLU A 51 -10.80 -10.54 15.57
CA GLU A 51 -11.24 -9.83 14.37
C GLU A 51 -11.24 -8.31 14.56
N GLU A 52 -11.87 -7.83 15.64
CA GLU A 52 -11.92 -6.40 15.94
C GLU A 52 -10.54 -5.83 16.29
N GLU A 53 -9.69 -6.58 16.99
CA GLU A 53 -8.33 -6.16 17.33
C GLU A 53 -7.48 -5.96 16.06
N LEU A 54 -7.49 -6.93 15.15
CA LEU A 54 -6.67 -6.88 13.94
C LEU A 54 -7.22 -5.88 12.91
N LYS A 55 -8.54 -5.73 12.84
CA LYS A 55 -9.18 -4.65 12.09
C LYS A 55 -8.76 -3.28 12.64
N ALA A 56 -8.84 -3.08 13.95
CA ALA A 56 -8.43 -1.83 14.59
C ALA A 56 -6.93 -1.55 14.35
N ALA A 57 -6.07 -2.56 14.41
CA ALA A 57 -4.64 -2.40 14.11
C ALA A 57 -4.39 -1.96 12.66
N PHE A 58 -5.14 -2.50 11.69
CA PHE A 58 -5.07 -2.05 10.30
C PHE A 58 -5.60 -0.61 10.15
N GLU A 59 -6.71 -0.28 10.82
CA GLU A 59 -7.28 1.06 10.79
C GLU A 59 -6.38 2.11 11.45
N THR A 60 -5.69 1.79 12.54
CA THR A 60 -4.66 2.66 13.14
C THR A 60 -3.50 2.91 12.17
N ALA A 61 -3.07 1.90 11.40
CA ALA A 61 -2.07 2.11 10.36
C ALA A 61 -2.60 3.03 9.24
N LEU A 62 -3.88 2.92 8.87
CA LEU A 62 -4.51 3.84 7.92
C LEU A 62 -4.68 5.25 8.48
N GLU A 63 -4.95 5.43 9.78
CA GLU A 63 -5.02 6.74 10.43
C GLU A 63 -3.68 7.47 10.34
N GLY A 64 -2.57 6.77 10.60
CA GLY A 64 -1.22 7.32 10.44
C GLY A 64 -0.91 7.71 8.99
N LEU A 65 -1.26 6.83 8.04
CA LEU A 65 -1.09 7.12 6.62
C LEU A 65 -1.98 8.30 6.16
N ASP A 66 -3.23 8.37 6.60
CA ASP A 66 -4.17 9.43 6.23
C ASP A 66 -3.69 10.79 6.73
N ALA A 67 -3.23 10.86 7.98
CA ALA A 67 -2.65 12.06 8.56
C ALA A 67 -1.41 12.53 7.77
N HIS A 68 -0.52 11.62 7.40
CA HIS A 68 0.66 11.92 6.59
C HIS A 68 0.26 12.46 5.20
N LEU A 69 -0.63 11.77 4.49
CA LEU A 69 -1.09 12.19 3.16
C LEU A 69 -1.87 13.52 3.19
N LYS A 70 -2.55 13.81 4.30
CA LYS A 70 -3.24 15.10 4.47
C LYS A 70 -2.27 16.26 4.56
N GLU A 71 -1.12 16.06 5.20
CA GLU A 71 -0.11 17.10 5.40
C GLU A 71 0.86 17.21 4.20
N HIS A 72 1.21 16.08 3.60
CA HIS A 72 2.31 15.97 2.64
C HIS A 72 1.89 15.50 1.23
N GLY A 73 0.60 15.23 1.00
CA GLY A 73 0.10 14.77 -0.30
C GLY A 73 0.32 15.77 -1.46
N PRO A 74 -0.01 15.38 -2.70
CA PRO A 74 -0.89 14.27 -3.07
C PRO A 74 -0.24 12.87 -3.14
N TYR A 75 1.09 12.78 -3.24
CA TYR A 75 1.83 11.51 -3.16
C TYR A 75 2.57 11.41 -1.81
N VAL A 76 3.16 10.25 -1.53
CA VAL A 76 3.77 9.99 -0.20
C VAL A 76 4.85 11.02 0.18
N CYS A 77 5.58 11.57 -0.80
CA CYS A 77 6.63 12.57 -0.57
C CYS A 77 6.32 13.96 -1.16
N GLY A 78 5.05 14.30 -1.46
CA GLY A 78 4.69 15.59 -2.04
C GLY A 78 4.05 15.50 -3.43
N GLU A 79 4.43 16.43 -4.31
CA GLU A 79 3.80 16.60 -5.62
C GLU A 79 4.24 15.56 -6.67
N ALA A 80 5.38 14.90 -6.46
CA ALA A 80 5.96 13.94 -7.40
C ALA A 80 5.91 12.51 -6.85
N LEU A 81 5.76 11.55 -7.76
CA LEU A 81 5.89 10.13 -7.44
C LEU A 81 7.30 9.81 -6.96
N SER A 82 7.39 8.98 -5.93
CA SER A 82 8.63 8.44 -5.43
C SER A 82 8.61 6.91 -5.35
N THR A 83 9.75 6.32 -5.01
CA THR A 83 9.84 4.89 -4.72
C THR A 83 8.96 4.45 -3.55
N LEU A 84 8.61 5.36 -2.63
CA LEU A 84 7.69 5.07 -1.54
C LEU A 84 6.26 4.88 -2.06
N ASP A 85 5.84 5.59 -3.12
CA ASP A 85 4.57 5.35 -3.78
C ASP A 85 4.54 3.99 -4.48
N PHE A 86 5.63 3.62 -5.16
CA PHE A 86 5.74 2.31 -5.81
C PHE A 86 5.81 1.16 -4.81
N ASN A 87 6.22 1.45 -3.57
CA ASN A 87 6.16 0.51 -2.46
C ASN A 87 4.74 0.40 -1.89
N LEU A 88 4.05 1.52 -1.67
CA LEU A 88 2.74 1.59 -1.02
C LEU A 88 1.58 1.16 -1.93
N ALA A 89 1.55 1.64 -3.19
CA ALA A 89 0.39 1.46 -4.06
C ALA A 89 0.03 -0.03 -4.32
N PRO A 90 0.99 -0.94 -4.59
CA PRO A 90 0.67 -2.37 -4.72
C PRO A 90 0.11 -2.99 -3.43
N LYS A 91 0.56 -2.51 -2.26
CA LYS A 91 0.08 -2.97 -0.94
C LYS A 91 -1.36 -2.54 -0.70
N LEU A 92 -1.70 -1.28 -1.03
CA LEU A 92 -3.09 -0.80 -0.95
C LEU A 92 -4.00 -1.48 -1.98
N TRP A 93 -3.50 -1.78 -3.18
CA TRP A 93 -4.25 -2.57 -4.18
C TRP A 93 -4.59 -3.97 -3.64
N HIS A 94 -3.64 -4.62 -2.98
CA HIS A 94 -3.88 -5.88 -2.28
C HIS A 94 -4.92 -5.74 -1.17
N ALA A 95 -4.77 -4.74 -0.31
CA ALA A 95 -5.68 -4.49 0.79
C ALA A 95 -7.11 -4.28 0.29
N LYS A 96 -7.31 -3.39 -0.69
CA LYS A 96 -8.61 -3.05 -1.27
C LYS A 96 -9.36 -4.28 -1.77
N HIS A 97 -8.71 -5.14 -2.56
CA HIS A 97 -9.40 -6.26 -3.19
C HIS A 97 -9.46 -7.53 -2.34
N ALA A 98 -8.40 -7.83 -1.57
CA ALA A 98 -8.41 -9.00 -0.72
C ALA A 98 -9.34 -8.82 0.49
N LEU A 99 -9.35 -7.64 1.13
CA LEU A 99 -10.24 -7.40 2.27
C LEU A 99 -11.71 -7.34 1.85
N ALA A 100 -12.03 -6.73 0.70
CA ALA A 100 -13.40 -6.74 0.18
C ALA A 100 -13.91 -8.18 -0.04
N HIS A 101 -13.05 -9.07 -0.58
CA HIS A 101 -13.44 -10.46 -0.86
C HIS A 101 -13.49 -11.34 0.39
N TYR A 102 -12.49 -11.27 1.27
CA TYR A 102 -12.32 -12.21 2.38
C TYR A 102 -12.88 -11.74 3.71
N LYS A 103 -13.10 -10.43 3.87
CA LYS A 103 -13.51 -9.79 5.13
C LYS A 103 -14.74 -8.91 5.00
N GLU A 104 -15.33 -8.81 3.80
CA GLU A 104 -16.44 -7.88 3.50
C GLU A 104 -16.11 -6.43 3.94
N TYR A 105 -14.82 -6.08 3.90
CA TYR A 105 -14.32 -4.81 4.36
C TYR A 105 -14.03 -3.89 3.18
N GLU A 106 -14.65 -2.72 3.21
CA GLU A 106 -14.37 -1.61 2.32
C GLU A 106 -13.64 -0.50 3.08
N PHE A 107 -12.78 0.25 2.38
CA PHE A 107 -12.07 1.37 2.98
C PHE A 107 -13.06 2.44 3.45
N PRO A 108 -13.09 2.77 4.75
CA PRO A 108 -14.01 3.77 5.28
C PRO A 108 -13.80 5.16 4.67
N GLU A 109 -14.89 5.90 4.43
CA GLU A 109 -14.85 7.27 3.88
C GLU A 109 -14.07 8.25 4.77
N ARG A 110 -13.96 7.98 6.08
CA ARG A 110 -13.20 8.81 7.02
C ARG A 110 -11.70 8.91 6.69
N PHE A 111 -11.17 7.98 5.92
CA PHE A 111 -9.79 8.01 5.41
C PHE A 111 -9.74 8.76 4.06
N ASP A 112 -10.20 10.01 4.06
CA ASP A 112 -10.37 10.82 2.85
C ASP A 112 -9.07 11.01 2.06
N SER A 113 -7.94 11.22 2.75
CA SER A 113 -6.63 11.43 2.11
C SER A 113 -6.10 10.13 1.51
N VAL A 114 -6.28 9.00 2.20
CA VAL A 114 -5.95 7.66 1.68
C VAL A 114 -6.82 7.34 0.46
N ASN A 115 -8.12 7.62 0.51
CA ASN A 115 -9.04 7.36 -0.60
C ASN A 115 -8.66 8.21 -1.82
N LYS A 116 -8.42 9.51 -1.64
CA LYS A 116 -7.93 10.41 -2.71
C LYS A 116 -6.59 9.97 -3.29
N TYR A 117 -5.68 9.51 -2.44
CA TYR A 117 -4.40 8.94 -2.87
C TYR A 117 -4.62 7.72 -3.75
N MET A 118 -5.43 6.75 -3.29
CA MET A 118 -5.76 5.55 -4.06
C MET A 118 -6.40 5.89 -5.40
N ASP A 119 -7.37 6.80 -5.43
CA ASP A 119 -8.02 7.22 -6.67
C ASP A 119 -7.02 7.86 -7.65
N THR A 120 -6.12 8.69 -7.13
CA THR A 120 -5.07 9.34 -7.92
C THR A 120 -4.09 8.32 -8.49
N ILE A 121 -3.48 7.49 -7.65
CA ILE A 121 -2.41 6.59 -8.08
C ILE A 121 -2.92 5.42 -8.92
N PHE A 122 -4.09 4.87 -8.60
CA PHE A 122 -4.70 3.80 -9.40
C PHE A 122 -5.20 4.30 -10.76
N SER A 123 -5.46 5.61 -10.88
CA SER A 123 -5.78 6.23 -12.16
C SER A 123 -4.56 6.58 -13.01
N SER A 124 -3.35 6.57 -12.43
CA SER A 124 -2.11 6.93 -13.14
C SER A 124 -1.71 5.89 -14.20
N ASP A 125 -1.12 6.36 -15.30
CA ASP A 125 -0.64 5.48 -16.38
C ASP A 125 0.47 4.54 -15.92
N VAL A 126 1.33 4.99 -15.00
CA VAL A 126 2.44 4.19 -14.45
C VAL A 126 1.88 2.97 -13.72
N PHE A 127 0.87 3.17 -12.87
CA PHE A 127 0.26 2.07 -12.13
C PHE A 127 -0.58 1.17 -13.03
N LYS A 128 -1.38 1.75 -13.93
CA LYS A 128 -2.22 0.97 -14.87
C LYS A 128 -1.42 0.00 -15.73
N LYS A 129 -0.19 0.35 -16.11
CA LYS A 129 0.71 -0.52 -16.89
C LYS A 129 1.27 -1.71 -16.10
N THR A 130 1.21 -1.67 -14.77
CA THR A 130 1.72 -2.73 -13.87
C THR A 130 0.60 -3.46 -13.13
N LEU A 131 -0.65 -3.03 -13.30
CA LEU A 131 -1.82 -3.63 -12.68
C LEU A 131 -2.06 -5.07 -13.11
N TYR A 132 -2.51 -5.86 -12.15
CA TYR A 132 -3.08 -7.18 -12.34
C TYR A 132 -4.54 -7.14 -11.88
N ALA A 133 -5.35 -8.00 -12.51
CA ALA A 133 -6.77 -8.04 -12.27
C ALA A 133 -7.08 -8.33 -10.78
N PRO A 134 -8.15 -7.75 -10.20
CA PRO A 134 -8.56 -8.01 -8.82
C PRO A 134 -8.67 -9.50 -8.47
N GLU A 135 -9.10 -10.33 -9.41
CA GLU A 135 -9.20 -11.78 -9.27
C GLU A 135 -7.84 -12.43 -9.05
N THR A 136 -6.77 -11.85 -9.60
CA THR A 136 -5.38 -12.31 -9.39
C THR A 136 -4.93 -12.02 -7.97
N VAL A 137 -5.32 -10.87 -7.39
CA VAL A 137 -5.08 -10.56 -5.97
C VAL A 137 -5.76 -11.64 -5.12
N VAL A 138 -7.07 -11.82 -5.31
CA VAL A 138 -7.87 -12.79 -4.56
C VAL A 138 -7.25 -14.19 -4.64
N TRP A 139 -6.96 -14.66 -5.86
CA TRP A 139 -6.30 -15.95 -6.07
C TRP A 139 -4.97 -16.08 -5.31
N GLY A 140 -4.12 -15.04 -5.32
CA GLY A 140 -2.83 -15.04 -4.65
C GLY A 140 -2.93 -15.20 -3.12
N TRP A 141 -4.00 -14.68 -2.51
CA TRP A 141 -4.28 -14.82 -1.08
C TRP A 141 -5.06 -16.09 -0.71
N SER A 142 -5.70 -16.75 -1.69
CA SER A 142 -6.54 -17.94 -1.46
C SER A 142 -5.88 -19.05 -0.65
N LYS A 143 -4.55 -19.19 -0.70
CA LYS A 143 -3.81 -20.19 0.09
C LYS A 143 -4.02 -20.07 1.60
N PHE A 144 -4.43 -18.91 2.10
CA PHE A 144 -4.74 -18.70 3.51
C PHE A 144 -6.17 -19.08 3.87
N PHE A 145 -7.07 -19.29 2.91
CA PHE A 145 -8.52 -19.52 3.13
C PHE A 145 -9.01 -20.89 2.64
N LYS A 146 -8.09 -21.72 2.13
CA LYS A 146 -8.30 -23.14 1.92
C LYS A 146 -8.35 -23.90 3.24
#